data_AF-A0A5C7GG51-F1
#
_entry.id   AF-A0A5C7GG51-F1
#
_cell.length_a   1.000
_cell.length_b   1.000
_cell.length_c   1.000
_cell.angle_alpha   90.00
_cell.angle_beta   90.00
_cell.angle_gamma   90.00
#
_symmetry.space_group_name_H-M   'P 1'
#
loop_
_entity.id
_entity.type
_entity.pdbx_description
1 polymer ?
#
loop_
_entity_poly.entity_id
_entity_poly.type
_entity_poly.pdbx_seq_one_letter_code
_entity_poly.pdbx_strand_id
1 'polypeptide(L)'
;MYKMTQLIINSLNYNQILSNLLADNPSSKNFPENVLTRLITIIGMTSGLTLIEIVNLKWSDILAVDSRNRPKINKKYRIERHYEFPINAKLHNQLAIFYNYLNQPQLQTRIIDCYQESLTIETLLLRINITLGIKWINGIKKDVVVNYKNEQLLQILFGRRVMEVCGSTNKINTYLKWLFKLENNQQLFNFLGFKSKDDIHESISNISLIEDGRYAYLFGEPSSFLDDDKHFLSQNPTTNEFYTFQHFQVFYEFLNGVKIYKYNIVTQGIVILLLISLTNGIRLSTLLNLRWSDLFDINQDTFEIKLKKTITFNKKELLFHYSVLKKILFYFENAMKYFGFNGVKISGEDSLSFQQQTPNLELPVFITNRGNRLVRNSLNRELKKALNGLDFQHTDKFALESTLIMYGRRIIELKGIHRPTLRLLKKRLNFRTTLELFKFLEIDEQKGNDGQIMKEFESVHDHILYNK
;
A
#
# COMPACT_ATOMS: atom_id res chain seq x y z
N MET A 1 -7.43 -13.33 -24.01
CA MET A 1 -7.95 -13.37 -22.63
C MET A 1 -9.41 -12.95 -22.63
N TYR A 2 -10.28 -13.64 -21.89
CA TYR A 2 -11.71 -13.33 -21.84
C TYR A 2 -11.96 -11.96 -21.21
N LYS A 3 -12.85 -11.15 -21.81
CA LYS A 3 -13.25 -9.81 -21.34
C LYS A 3 -13.65 -9.81 -19.85
N MET A 4 -14.29 -10.89 -19.40
CA MET A 4 -14.70 -11.09 -18.00
C MET A 4 -13.51 -11.21 -17.04
N THR A 5 -12.50 -12.02 -17.39
CA THR A 5 -11.29 -12.17 -16.58
C THR A 5 -10.56 -10.83 -16.43
N GLN A 6 -10.50 -10.04 -17.50
CA GLN A 6 -9.89 -8.71 -17.45
C GLN A 6 -10.62 -7.77 -16.49
N LEU A 7 -11.96 -7.75 -16.55
CA LEU A 7 -12.78 -6.91 -15.69
C LEU A 7 -12.63 -7.30 -14.22
N ILE A 8 -12.60 -8.60 -13.92
CA ILE A 8 -12.35 -9.12 -12.57
C ILE A 8 -10.98 -8.64 -12.06
N ILE A 9 -9.92 -8.94 -12.80
CA ILE A 9 -8.56 -8.64 -12.38
C ILE A 9 -8.35 -7.14 -12.16
N ASN A 10 -8.88 -6.29 -13.04
CA ASN A 10 -8.76 -4.84 -12.90
C ASN A 10 -9.52 -4.29 -11.67
N SER A 11 -10.45 -5.06 -11.12
CA SER A 11 -11.27 -4.65 -9.97
C SER A 11 -10.80 -5.24 -8.63
N LEU A 12 -9.91 -6.24 -8.66
CA LEU A 12 -9.39 -6.89 -7.45
C LEU A 12 -8.16 -6.14 -6.91
N ASN A 13 -8.13 -5.89 -5.61
CA ASN A 13 -6.96 -5.35 -4.91
C ASN A 13 -6.19 -6.49 -4.23
N TYR A 14 -5.04 -6.87 -4.82
CA TYR A 14 -4.20 -7.97 -4.32
C TYR A 14 -3.86 -7.82 -2.84
N ASN A 15 -3.48 -6.61 -2.40
CA ASN A 15 -3.02 -6.37 -1.04
C ASN A 15 -4.15 -6.48 -0.03
N GLN A 16 -5.32 -5.95 -0.36
CA GLN A 16 -6.50 -6.06 0.49
C GLN A 16 -6.95 -7.52 0.65
N ILE A 17 -6.97 -8.27 -0.47
CA ILE A 17 -7.31 -9.70 -0.46
C ILE A 17 -6.34 -10.47 0.43
N LEU A 18 -5.03 -10.28 0.21
CA LEU A 18 -4.01 -10.96 0.99
C LEU A 18 -4.09 -10.60 2.48
N SER A 19 -4.29 -9.32 2.82
CA SER A 19 -4.48 -8.88 4.21
C SER A 19 -5.66 -9.58 4.86
N ASN A 20 -6.79 -9.67 4.16
CA ASN A 20 -7.98 -10.39 4.66
C ASN A 20 -7.71 -11.89 4.82
N LEU A 21 -6.95 -12.48 3.91
CA LEU A 21 -6.56 -13.89 3.97
C LEU A 21 -5.59 -14.20 5.11
N LEU A 22 -4.75 -13.24 5.51
CA LEU A 22 -3.80 -13.37 6.62
C LEU A 22 -4.36 -12.92 7.97
N ALA A 23 -5.49 -12.21 8.00
CA ALA A 23 -6.14 -11.84 9.24
C ALA A 23 -6.61 -13.09 10.02
N ASP A 24 -6.24 -13.18 11.29
CA ASP A 24 -6.72 -14.26 12.14
C ASP A 24 -8.25 -14.17 12.28
N ASN A 25 -8.91 -15.30 12.13
CA ASN A 25 -10.35 -15.41 12.34
C ASN A 25 -10.63 -16.73 13.04
N PRO A 26 -10.68 -16.73 14.39
CA PRO A 26 -10.87 -17.92 15.20
C PRO A 26 -12.13 -18.71 14.87
N SER A 27 -13.17 -18.04 14.35
CA SER A 27 -14.40 -18.72 13.90
C SER A 27 -14.16 -19.69 12.74
N SER A 28 -13.07 -19.51 11.97
CA SER A 28 -12.70 -20.41 10.86
C SER A 28 -12.40 -21.83 11.34
N LYS A 29 -12.03 -22.03 12.61
CA LYS A 29 -11.78 -23.36 13.19
C LYS A 29 -12.99 -24.29 13.06
N ASN A 30 -14.20 -23.72 13.07
CA ASN A 30 -15.44 -24.48 12.96
C ASN A 30 -15.82 -24.83 11.51
N PHE A 31 -15.08 -24.31 10.52
CA PHE A 31 -15.37 -24.46 9.10
C PHE A 31 -14.09 -24.85 8.33
N PRO A 32 -13.65 -26.13 8.40
CA PRO A 32 -12.46 -26.64 7.73
C PRO A 32 -12.39 -26.30 6.23
N GLU A 33 -13.54 -26.27 5.55
CA GLU A 33 -13.70 -25.89 4.16
C GLU A 33 -13.20 -24.47 3.85
N ASN A 34 -13.45 -23.54 4.77
CA ASN A 34 -13.07 -22.14 4.63
C ASN A 34 -11.57 -22.00 4.89
N VAL A 35 -11.03 -22.73 5.87
CA VAL A 35 -9.59 -22.79 6.14
C VAL A 35 -8.85 -23.32 4.91
N LEU A 36 -9.35 -24.41 4.32
CA LEU A 36 -8.77 -25.03 3.13
C LEU A 36 -8.79 -24.09 1.92
N THR A 37 -9.93 -23.45 1.66
CA THR A 37 -10.07 -22.50 0.55
C THR A 37 -9.11 -21.31 0.73
N ARG A 38 -8.97 -20.77 1.95
CA ARG A 38 -8.02 -19.69 2.25
C ARG A 38 -6.58 -20.13 2.06
N LEU A 39 -6.21 -21.33 2.53
CA LEU A 39 -4.90 -21.92 2.34
C LEU A 39 -4.54 -22.03 0.86
N ILE A 40 -5.40 -22.65 0.05
CA ILE A 40 -5.21 -22.80 -1.40
C ILE A 40 -5.07 -21.44 -2.09
N THR A 41 -5.91 -20.47 -1.70
CA THR A 41 -5.88 -19.11 -2.25
C THR A 41 -4.56 -18.41 -1.92
N ILE A 42 -4.09 -18.49 -0.67
CA ILE A 42 -2.81 -17.91 -0.23
C ILE A 42 -1.66 -18.54 -1.02
N ILE A 43 -1.59 -19.87 -1.09
CA ILE A 43 -0.53 -20.57 -1.82
C ILE A 43 -0.55 -20.14 -3.29
N GLY A 44 -1.70 -20.15 -3.96
CA GLY A 44 -1.79 -19.78 -5.37
C GLY A 44 -1.41 -18.32 -5.64
N MET A 45 -1.87 -17.39 -4.81
CA MET A 45 -1.54 -15.97 -4.94
C MET A 45 -0.06 -15.66 -4.68
N THR A 46 0.67 -16.56 -4.01
CA THR A 46 2.06 -16.32 -3.56
C THR A 46 3.11 -17.16 -4.27
N SER A 47 2.69 -18.19 -5.00
CA SER A 47 3.58 -19.12 -5.69
C SER A 47 3.49 -19.07 -7.21
N GLY A 48 2.36 -18.59 -7.75
CA GLY A 48 2.09 -18.67 -9.18
C GLY A 48 1.86 -20.09 -9.69
N LEU A 49 1.54 -21.03 -8.81
CA LEU A 49 1.17 -22.39 -9.16
C LEU A 49 -0.25 -22.47 -9.73
N THR A 50 -0.46 -23.45 -10.61
CA THR A 50 -1.78 -23.81 -11.11
C THR A 50 -2.62 -24.40 -9.98
N LEU A 51 -3.95 -24.30 -10.08
CA LEU A 51 -4.85 -24.90 -9.09
C LEU A 51 -4.60 -26.41 -8.92
N ILE A 52 -4.36 -27.11 -10.03
CA ILE A 52 -4.08 -28.55 -10.07
C ILE A 52 -2.80 -28.90 -9.29
N GLU A 53 -1.76 -28.08 -9.40
CA GLU A 53 -0.54 -28.29 -8.61
C GLU A 53 -0.79 -28.07 -7.12
N ILE A 54 -1.54 -27.03 -6.76
CA ILE A 54 -1.81 -26.68 -5.36
C ILE A 54 -2.62 -27.77 -4.66
N VAL A 55 -3.67 -28.30 -5.31
CA VAL A 55 -4.51 -29.34 -4.69
C VAL A 55 -3.77 -30.68 -4.50
N ASN A 56 -2.71 -30.91 -5.28
CA ASN A 56 -1.88 -32.11 -5.18
C ASN A 56 -0.71 -31.97 -4.19
N LEU A 57 -0.49 -30.78 -3.61
CA LEU A 57 0.50 -30.59 -2.56
C LEU A 57 0.16 -31.43 -1.33
N LYS A 58 1.17 -32.05 -0.74
CA LYS A 58 1.12 -32.69 0.57
C LYS A 58 1.45 -31.70 1.67
N TRP A 59 1.00 -31.99 2.88
CA TRP A 59 1.39 -31.20 4.05
C TRP A 59 2.90 -31.21 4.29
N SER A 60 3.58 -32.34 4.02
CA SER A 60 5.03 -32.48 4.11
C SER A 60 5.79 -31.53 3.18
N ASP A 61 5.17 -31.11 2.08
CA ASP A 61 5.79 -30.16 1.16
C ASP A 61 5.88 -28.78 1.84
N ILE A 62 4.82 -28.39 2.56
CA ILE A 62 4.68 -27.07 3.19
C ILE A 62 5.35 -27.00 4.56
N LEU A 63 5.25 -28.06 5.37
CA LEU A 63 5.70 -28.03 6.76
C LEU A 63 6.28 -29.36 7.23
N ALA A 64 7.08 -29.27 8.30
CA ALA A 64 7.47 -30.39 9.13
C ALA A 64 6.85 -30.23 10.53
N VAL A 65 6.93 -31.27 11.37
CA VAL A 65 6.63 -31.16 12.80
C VAL A 65 7.91 -31.26 13.62
N ASP A 66 8.02 -30.44 14.67
CA ASP A 66 9.13 -30.52 15.61
C ASP A 66 8.97 -31.68 16.60
N SER A 67 9.95 -31.86 17.49
CA SER A 67 9.93 -32.91 18.53
C SER A 67 8.78 -32.77 19.54
N ARG A 68 8.07 -31.64 19.56
CA ARG A 68 6.89 -31.38 20.38
C ARG A 68 5.60 -31.42 19.56
N ASN A 69 5.64 -32.00 18.36
CA ASN A 69 4.53 -32.09 17.42
C ASN A 69 3.96 -30.71 17.00
N ARG A 70 4.79 -29.65 17.05
CA ARG A 70 4.38 -28.31 16.60
C ARG A 70 4.73 -28.14 15.13
N PRO A 71 3.83 -27.53 14.32
CA PRO A 71 4.11 -27.28 12.91
C PRO A 71 5.25 -26.27 12.77
N LYS A 72 6.22 -26.63 11.95
CA LYS A 72 7.33 -25.80 11.52
C LYS A 72 7.27 -25.67 10.01
N ILE A 73 6.84 -24.50 9.53
CA ILE A 73 6.72 -24.24 8.10
C ILE A 73 8.10 -24.29 7.45
N ASN A 74 8.19 -25.02 6.33
CA ASN A 74 9.42 -25.12 5.57
C ASN A 74 9.75 -23.75 4.97
N LYS A 75 11.04 -23.38 4.93
CA LYS A 75 11.46 -22.14 4.25
C LYS A 75 11.16 -22.17 2.76
N LYS A 76 11.12 -23.37 2.18
CA LYS A 76 10.84 -23.64 0.79
C LYS A 76 10.08 -24.94 0.67
N TYR A 77 9.22 -25.06 -0.32
CA TYR A 77 8.60 -26.32 -0.70
C TYR A 77 8.99 -26.70 -2.11
N ARG A 78 9.10 -28.00 -2.36
CA ARG A 78 9.45 -28.57 -3.66
C ARG A 78 8.19 -29.18 -4.26
N ILE A 79 7.91 -28.83 -5.50
CA ILE A 79 6.99 -29.58 -6.35
C ILE A 79 7.85 -30.46 -7.26
N GLU A 80 7.30 -31.49 -7.91
CA GLU A 80 7.99 -32.37 -8.88
C GLU A 80 8.54 -31.65 -10.14
N ARG A 81 8.83 -30.35 -10.04
CA ARG A 81 9.61 -29.55 -10.97
C ARG A 81 10.85 -29.10 -10.20
N HIS A 82 12.03 -29.14 -10.81
CA HIS A 82 13.34 -28.85 -10.19
C HIS A 82 13.54 -27.42 -9.64
N TYR A 83 12.52 -26.83 -9.00
CA TYR A 83 12.50 -25.47 -8.48
C TYR A 83 11.92 -25.49 -7.07
N GLU A 84 12.65 -24.85 -6.16
CA GLU A 84 12.21 -24.67 -4.78
C GLU A 84 11.40 -23.37 -4.68
N PHE A 85 10.15 -23.46 -4.24
CA PHE A 85 9.31 -22.30 -4.01
C PHE A 85 9.51 -21.82 -2.57
N PRO A 86 10.11 -20.63 -2.35
CA PRO A 86 10.23 -20.09 -1.00
C PRO A 86 8.86 -19.76 -0.42
N ILE A 87 8.67 -20.13 0.84
CA ILE A 87 7.52 -19.71 1.64
C ILE A 87 7.95 -18.50 2.46
N ASN A 88 7.39 -17.36 2.13
CA ASN A 88 7.68 -16.13 2.85
C ASN A 88 7.35 -16.27 4.34
N ALA A 89 8.25 -15.77 5.19
CA ALA A 89 8.13 -15.87 6.64
C ALA A 89 6.80 -15.29 7.19
N LYS A 90 6.21 -14.28 6.54
CA LYS A 90 4.92 -13.71 6.94
C LYS A 90 3.77 -14.72 6.86
N LEU A 91 3.88 -15.72 5.99
CA LEU A 91 2.87 -16.77 5.87
C LEU A 91 3.03 -17.84 6.95
N HIS A 92 4.20 -17.95 7.60
CA HIS A 92 4.52 -19.11 8.42
C HIS A 92 3.54 -19.29 9.58
N ASN A 93 3.23 -18.21 10.30
CA ASN A 93 2.28 -18.26 11.40
C ASN A 93 0.89 -18.67 10.91
N GLN A 94 0.41 -18.09 9.81
CA GLN A 94 -0.93 -18.37 9.30
C GLN A 94 -1.06 -19.81 8.78
N LEU A 95 -0.06 -20.31 8.06
CA LEU A 95 -0.02 -21.69 7.57
C LEU A 95 0.01 -22.69 8.74
N ALA A 96 0.76 -22.37 9.79
CA ALA A 96 0.79 -23.18 11.02
C ALA A 96 -0.57 -23.18 11.74
N ILE A 97 -1.24 -22.02 11.82
CA ILE A 97 -2.60 -21.90 12.37
C ILE A 97 -3.59 -22.75 11.56
N PHE A 98 -3.55 -22.67 10.23
CA PHE A 98 -4.43 -23.47 9.38
C PHE A 98 -4.23 -24.98 9.55
N TYR A 99 -2.98 -25.44 9.65
CA TYR A 99 -2.68 -26.84 9.95
C TYR A 99 -3.32 -27.29 11.27
N ASN A 100 -3.23 -26.45 12.31
CA ASN A 100 -3.85 -26.73 13.60
C ASN A 100 -5.39 -26.70 13.54
N TYR A 101 -5.98 -25.77 12.78
CA TYR A 101 -7.43 -25.67 12.62
C TYR A 101 -8.02 -26.87 11.85
N LEU A 102 -7.22 -27.48 10.98
CA LEU A 102 -7.57 -28.71 10.27
C LEU A 102 -7.28 -29.98 11.09
N ASN A 103 -7.09 -29.83 12.41
CA ASN A 103 -6.81 -30.92 13.35
C ASN A 103 -5.54 -31.72 13.00
N GLN A 104 -4.48 -31.03 12.53
CA GLN A 104 -3.16 -31.61 12.31
C GLN A 104 -3.18 -32.87 11.43
N PRO A 105 -3.61 -32.76 10.17
CA PRO A 105 -3.65 -33.89 9.25
C PRO A 105 -2.27 -34.54 9.08
N GLN A 106 -2.26 -35.81 8.68
CA GLN A 106 -1.00 -36.53 8.43
C GLN A 106 -0.20 -35.84 7.33
N LEU A 107 1.12 -35.76 7.51
CA LEU A 107 1.98 -34.99 6.60
C LEU A 107 1.96 -35.50 5.15
N GLN A 108 1.73 -36.79 4.95
CA GLN A 108 1.68 -37.40 3.61
C GLN A 108 0.35 -37.20 2.88
N THR A 109 -0.68 -36.74 3.59
CA THR A 109 -2.00 -36.47 3.03
C THR A 109 -1.94 -35.21 2.15
N ARG A 110 -2.62 -35.25 0.99
CA ARG A 110 -2.76 -34.05 0.16
C ARG A 110 -3.63 -33.04 0.89
N ILE A 111 -3.33 -31.76 0.71
CA ILE A 111 -4.06 -30.67 1.35
C ILE A 111 -5.57 -30.77 1.07
N ILE A 112 -5.94 -31.14 -0.16
CA ILE A 112 -7.34 -31.26 -0.58
C ILE A 112 -8.08 -32.40 0.11
N ASP A 113 -7.38 -33.48 0.50
CA ASP A 113 -7.98 -34.68 1.09
C ASP A 113 -8.40 -34.47 2.56
N CYS A 114 -8.05 -33.32 3.16
CA CYS A 114 -8.55 -32.94 4.49
C CYS A 114 -10.02 -32.52 4.47
N TYR A 115 -10.63 -32.43 3.28
CA TYR A 115 -12.04 -32.12 3.10
C TYR A 115 -12.88 -33.40 3.13
N GLN A 116 -13.96 -33.42 3.93
CA GLN A 116 -14.77 -34.63 4.17
C GLN A 116 -15.75 -34.97 3.04
N GLU A 117 -16.18 -34.00 2.21
CA GLU A 117 -17.02 -34.25 1.02
C GLU A 117 -16.18 -34.25 -0.28
N SER A 118 -16.68 -34.85 -1.35
CA SER A 118 -15.98 -34.87 -2.65
C SER A 118 -15.94 -33.47 -3.29
N LEU A 119 -14.92 -32.68 -2.95
CA LEU A 119 -14.74 -31.33 -3.50
C LEU A 119 -14.33 -31.41 -4.99
N THR A 120 -15.23 -31.03 -5.89
CA THR A 120 -14.89 -30.91 -7.32
C THR A 120 -14.06 -29.65 -7.58
N ILE A 121 -13.28 -29.64 -8.67
CA ILE A 121 -12.55 -28.44 -9.13
C ILE A 121 -13.52 -27.26 -9.32
N GLU A 122 -14.73 -27.52 -9.83
CA GLU A 122 -15.74 -26.48 -10.04
C GLU A 122 -16.19 -25.84 -8.73
N THR A 123 -16.47 -26.66 -7.71
CA THR A 123 -16.83 -26.19 -6.38
C THR A 123 -15.70 -25.37 -5.76
N LEU A 124 -14.46 -25.81 -5.95
CA LEU A 124 -13.27 -25.09 -5.47
C LEU A 124 -13.12 -23.72 -6.13
N LEU A 125 -13.28 -23.65 -7.46
CA LEU A 125 -13.22 -22.38 -8.20
C LEU A 125 -14.29 -21.40 -7.72
N LEU A 126 -15.52 -21.87 -7.50
CA LEU A 126 -16.58 -21.03 -6.97
C LEU A 126 -16.23 -20.47 -5.58
N ARG A 127 -15.68 -21.31 -4.69
CA ARG A 127 -15.25 -20.89 -3.35
C ARG A 127 -14.08 -19.90 -3.39
N ILE A 128 -13.11 -20.10 -4.30
CA ILE A 128 -12.02 -19.13 -4.54
C ILE A 128 -12.61 -17.80 -5.01
N ASN A 129 -13.54 -17.81 -5.98
CA ASN A 129 -14.19 -16.59 -6.47
C ASN A 129 -14.90 -15.81 -5.36
N ILE A 130 -15.61 -16.53 -4.48
CA ILE A 130 -16.27 -15.93 -3.30
C ILE A 130 -15.23 -15.32 -2.36
N THR A 131 -14.14 -16.04 -2.09
CA THR A 131 -13.05 -15.62 -1.20
C THR A 131 -12.33 -14.37 -1.74
N LEU A 132 -12.13 -14.29 -3.05
CA LEU A 132 -11.58 -13.11 -3.72
C LEU A 132 -12.58 -11.95 -3.80
N GLY A 133 -13.84 -12.15 -3.40
CA GLY A 133 -14.86 -11.10 -3.41
C GLY A 133 -15.41 -10.77 -4.80
N ILE A 134 -15.29 -11.67 -5.78
CA ILE A 134 -15.68 -11.40 -7.19
C ILE A 134 -17.15 -11.00 -7.32
N LYS A 135 -18.03 -11.55 -6.49
CA LYS A 135 -19.47 -11.22 -6.49
C LYS A 135 -19.80 -9.77 -6.14
N TRP A 136 -18.86 -9.04 -5.55
CA TRP A 136 -19.02 -7.66 -5.10
C TRP A 136 -18.41 -6.64 -6.08
N ILE A 137 -17.84 -7.11 -7.19
CA ILE A 137 -17.27 -6.23 -8.21
C ILE A 137 -18.41 -5.55 -8.97
N ASN A 138 -18.41 -4.22 -8.96
CA ASN A 138 -19.39 -3.42 -9.69
C ASN A 138 -19.40 -3.78 -11.18
N GLY A 139 -20.61 -4.01 -11.72
CA GLY A 139 -20.80 -4.37 -13.13
C GLY A 139 -20.80 -5.87 -13.43
N ILE A 140 -20.59 -6.74 -12.43
CA ILE A 140 -20.75 -8.18 -12.56
C ILE A 140 -22.09 -8.61 -11.95
N LYS A 141 -22.98 -9.20 -12.76
CA LYS A 141 -24.24 -9.78 -12.25
C LYS A 141 -23.98 -11.10 -11.50
N LYS A 142 -24.76 -11.37 -10.46
CA LYS A 142 -24.59 -12.51 -9.54
C LYS A 142 -24.65 -13.88 -10.24
N ASP A 143 -25.51 -14.03 -11.25
CA ASP A 143 -25.66 -15.20 -12.11
C ASP A 143 -24.41 -15.47 -12.97
N VAL A 144 -23.73 -14.42 -13.42
CA VAL A 144 -22.48 -14.53 -14.20
C VAL A 144 -21.32 -15.02 -13.32
N VAL A 145 -21.30 -14.67 -12.04
CA VAL A 145 -20.26 -15.10 -11.07
C VAL A 145 -20.27 -16.61 -10.88
N VAL A 146 -21.47 -17.22 -10.78
CA VAL A 146 -21.63 -18.65 -10.54
C VAL A 146 -21.06 -19.48 -11.70
N ASN A 147 -21.07 -18.90 -12.91
CA ASN A 147 -20.57 -19.55 -14.12
C ASN A 147 -19.12 -19.21 -14.46
N TYR A 148 -18.47 -18.32 -13.71
CA TYR A 148 -17.09 -17.93 -13.97
C TYR A 148 -16.10 -18.99 -13.47
N LYS A 149 -15.52 -19.75 -14.40
CA LYS A 149 -14.56 -20.82 -14.11
C LYS A 149 -13.22 -20.50 -14.79
N ASN A 150 -12.27 -19.97 -14.01
CA ASN A 150 -10.91 -19.71 -14.51
C ASN A 150 -9.86 -20.25 -13.52
N GLU A 151 -9.31 -21.40 -13.85
CA GLU A 151 -8.28 -22.09 -13.07
C GLU A 151 -6.96 -21.32 -12.99
N GLN A 152 -6.72 -20.41 -13.94
CA GLN A 152 -5.49 -19.62 -14.01
C GLN A 152 -5.59 -18.30 -13.25
N LEU A 153 -6.75 -17.97 -12.65
CA LEU A 153 -6.96 -16.66 -12.01
C LEU A 153 -5.89 -16.34 -10.95
N LEU A 154 -5.55 -17.29 -10.09
CA LEU A 154 -4.53 -17.09 -9.04
C LEU A 154 -3.13 -16.86 -9.64
N GLN A 155 -2.77 -17.58 -10.70
CA GLN A 155 -1.51 -17.38 -11.42
C GLN A 155 -1.45 -16.00 -12.09
N ILE A 156 -2.56 -15.55 -12.68
CA ILE A 156 -2.65 -14.23 -13.30
C ILE A 156 -2.47 -13.15 -12.23
N LEU A 157 -3.15 -13.26 -11.09
CA LEU A 157 -3.01 -12.32 -9.97
C LEU A 157 -1.56 -12.29 -9.44
N PHE A 158 -0.93 -13.45 -9.27
CA PHE A 158 0.49 -13.54 -8.91
C PHE A 158 1.37 -12.84 -9.94
N GLY A 159 1.26 -13.19 -11.23
CA GLY A 159 2.11 -12.65 -12.28
C GLY A 159 1.97 -11.15 -12.47
N ARG A 160 0.76 -10.60 -12.33
CA ARG A 160 0.53 -9.15 -12.32
C ARG A 160 1.19 -8.49 -11.13
N ARG A 161 1.03 -9.06 -9.92
CA ARG A 161 1.68 -8.54 -8.72
C ARG A 161 3.20 -8.54 -8.85
N VAL A 162 3.78 -9.60 -9.43
CA VAL A 162 5.21 -9.67 -9.75
C VAL A 162 5.61 -8.53 -10.68
N MET A 163 4.87 -8.30 -11.78
CA MET A 163 5.16 -7.22 -12.72
C MET A 163 5.01 -5.83 -12.10
N GLU A 164 4.01 -5.63 -11.26
CA GLU A 164 3.76 -4.37 -10.54
C GLU A 164 4.89 -4.03 -9.55
N VAL A 165 5.37 -5.03 -8.81
CA VAL A 165 6.40 -4.85 -7.77
C VAL A 165 7.80 -4.87 -8.37
N CYS A 166 8.08 -5.84 -9.23
CA CYS A 166 9.42 -6.09 -9.75
C CYS A 166 9.70 -5.41 -11.11
N GLY A 167 8.67 -4.89 -11.77
CA GLY A 167 8.76 -4.31 -13.12
C GLY A 167 8.93 -5.36 -14.22
N SER A 168 8.66 -4.96 -15.46
CA SER A 168 8.86 -5.82 -16.64
C SER A 168 10.30 -5.73 -17.17
N THR A 169 11.18 -6.54 -16.57
CA THR A 169 12.56 -6.74 -17.02
C THR A 169 12.70 -8.09 -17.74
N ASN A 170 13.74 -8.27 -18.56
CA ASN A 170 13.99 -9.56 -19.23
C ASN A 170 14.10 -10.72 -18.24
N LYS A 171 14.74 -10.51 -17.07
CA LYS A 171 14.85 -11.53 -16.02
C LYS A 171 13.49 -11.95 -15.48
N ILE A 172 12.63 -10.98 -15.14
CA ILE A 172 11.27 -11.23 -14.63
C ILE A 172 10.39 -11.87 -15.70
N ASN A 173 10.45 -11.38 -16.94
CA ASN A 173 9.68 -11.93 -18.04
C ASN A 173 10.08 -13.37 -18.33
N THR A 174 11.38 -13.70 -18.35
CA THR A 174 11.86 -15.08 -18.53
C THR A 174 11.40 -15.99 -17.40
N TYR A 175 11.48 -15.53 -16.15
CA TYR A 175 11.00 -16.28 -14.99
C TYR A 175 9.49 -16.58 -15.07
N LEU A 176 8.65 -15.58 -15.35
CA LEU A 176 7.20 -15.76 -15.43
C LEU A 176 6.79 -16.61 -16.65
N LYS A 177 7.47 -16.45 -17.79
CA LYS A 177 7.26 -17.31 -18.97
C LYS A 177 7.56 -18.77 -18.64
N TRP A 178 8.69 -19.04 -17.99
CA TRP A 178 9.03 -20.39 -17.57
C TRP A 178 7.99 -20.96 -16.59
N LEU A 179 7.60 -20.17 -15.57
CA LEU A 179 6.64 -20.58 -14.54
C LEU A 179 5.25 -20.91 -15.13
N PHE A 180 4.79 -20.09 -16.09
CA PHE A 180 3.48 -20.24 -16.73
C PHE A 180 3.53 -21.06 -18.02
N LYS A 181 4.70 -21.60 -18.39
CA LYS A 181 4.93 -22.36 -19.64
C LYS A 181 4.52 -21.57 -20.91
N LEU A 182 4.92 -20.31 -20.98
CA LEU A 182 4.69 -19.42 -22.11
C LEU A 182 5.99 -19.24 -22.91
N GLU A 183 5.88 -19.11 -24.22
CA GLU A 183 7.03 -19.09 -25.13
C GLU A 183 7.60 -17.68 -25.26
N ASN A 184 6.73 -16.67 -25.36
CA ASN A 184 7.12 -15.31 -25.70
C ASN A 184 6.43 -14.24 -24.83
N ASN A 185 6.96 -13.01 -24.89
CA ASN A 185 6.47 -11.91 -24.05
C ASN A 185 5.05 -11.48 -24.44
N GLN A 186 4.65 -11.63 -25.71
CA GLN A 186 3.30 -11.32 -26.15
C GLN A 186 2.28 -12.27 -25.49
N GLN A 187 2.58 -13.57 -25.45
CA GLN A 187 1.79 -14.55 -24.72
C GLN A 187 1.72 -14.22 -23.23
N LEU A 188 2.84 -13.82 -22.61
CA LEU A 188 2.86 -13.40 -21.20
C LEU A 188 1.96 -12.18 -20.95
N PHE A 189 2.08 -11.12 -21.74
CA PHE A 189 1.26 -9.93 -21.56
C PHE A 189 -0.22 -10.21 -21.80
N ASN A 190 -0.54 -10.95 -22.87
CA ASN A 190 -1.90 -11.39 -23.15
C ASN A 190 -2.48 -12.25 -22.03
N PHE A 191 -1.67 -13.14 -21.43
CA PHE A 191 -2.07 -13.99 -20.30
C PHE A 191 -2.37 -13.16 -19.04
N LEU A 192 -1.52 -12.16 -18.76
CA LEU A 192 -1.69 -11.27 -17.61
C LEU A 192 -2.73 -10.15 -17.83
N GLY A 193 -3.25 -10.00 -19.04
CA GLY A 193 -4.24 -8.98 -19.36
C GLY A 193 -3.67 -7.59 -19.57
N PHE A 194 -2.44 -7.51 -20.07
CA PHE A 194 -1.83 -6.28 -20.57
C PHE A 194 -1.90 -6.30 -22.11
N LYS A 195 -2.22 -5.17 -22.76
CA LYS A 195 -2.15 -5.06 -24.23
C LYS A 195 -0.70 -4.92 -24.68
N SER A 196 0.13 -4.27 -23.87
CA SER A 196 1.55 -4.10 -24.11
C SER A 196 2.34 -3.93 -22.80
N LYS A 197 3.67 -3.85 -22.92
CA LYS A 197 4.56 -3.49 -21.80
C LYS A 197 4.21 -2.12 -21.21
N ASP A 198 3.69 -1.20 -22.01
CA ASP A 198 3.41 0.18 -21.57
C ASP A 198 2.17 0.26 -20.65
N ASP A 199 1.33 -0.76 -20.64
CA ASP A 199 0.20 -0.89 -19.71
C ASP A 199 0.65 -1.35 -18.30
N ILE A 200 1.92 -1.76 -18.15
CA ILE A 200 2.48 -2.18 -16.88
C ILE A 200 2.88 -0.92 -16.09
N HIS A 201 1.92 -0.41 -15.33
CA HIS A 201 2.16 0.72 -14.44
C HIS A 201 2.93 0.27 -13.20
N GLU A 202 4.25 0.45 -13.23
CA GLU A 202 5.08 0.33 -12.04
C GLU A 202 4.67 1.39 -11.02
N SER A 203 4.01 0.96 -9.95
CA SER A 203 3.45 1.87 -8.98
C SER A 203 4.30 1.91 -7.71
N ILE A 204 4.74 3.12 -7.32
CA ILE A 204 5.20 3.35 -5.93
C ILE A 204 3.99 3.29 -4.99
N SER A 205 2.83 3.75 -5.46
CA SER A 205 1.56 3.84 -4.77
C SER A 205 0.84 2.48 -4.67
N ASN A 206 0.34 2.13 -3.47
CA ASN A 206 -0.55 1.00 -3.12
C ASN A 206 0.00 0.00 -2.10
N ILE A 207 1.09 0.31 -1.45
CA ILE A 207 1.22 -0.09 -0.04
C ILE A 207 0.68 1.11 0.71
N SER A 208 -0.35 0.93 1.54
CA SER A 208 -0.88 2.03 2.31
C SER A 208 0.29 2.58 3.14
N LEU A 209 0.83 3.72 2.71
CA LEU A 209 1.92 4.40 3.43
C LEU A 209 1.56 4.54 4.91
N ILE A 210 0.25 4.67 5.12
CA ILE A 210 -0.50 4.67 6.36
C ILE A 210 -1.01 3.24 6.57
N GLU A 211 -0.42 2.50 7.51
CA GLU A 211 -1.05 1.25 7.97
C GLU A 211 -2.32 1.62 8.74
N ASP A 212 -3.42 0.87 8.55
CA ASP A 212 -4.56 0.95 9.47
C ASP A 212 -4.03 0.59 10.85
N GLY A 213 -3.86 1.60 11.71
CA GLY A 213 -3.06 1.59 12.94
C GLY A 213 -3.60 0.70 14.07
N ARG A 214 -4.12 -0.49 13.76
CA ARG A 214 -4.65 -1.41 14.77
C ARG A 214 -3.63 -2.45 15.25
N TYR A 215 -2.53 -2.75 14.54
CA TYR A 215 -1.69 -3.89 14.94
C TYR A 215 -0.16 -3.79 14.77
N ALA A 216 0.42 -2.70 14.25
CA ALA A 216 1.87 -2.67 13.97
C ALA A 216 2.77 -2.08 15.08
N TYR A 217 2.23 -1.30 16.02
CA TYR A 217 3.01 -0.71 17.14
C TYR A 217 2.82 -1.44 18.47
N LEU A 218 2.52 -2.74 18.43
CA LEU A 218 2.45 -3.61 19.60
C LEU A 218 3.81 -4.25 19.99
N PHE A 219 4.93 -3.71 19.48
CA PHE A 219 6.24 -3.91 20.10
C PHE A 219 6.67 -2.62 20.81
N GLY A 220 6.29 -2.52 22.09
CA GLY A 220 6.79 -1.51 23.03
C GLY A 220 6.00 -0.21 23.04
N GLU A 221 4.92 -0.21 23.82
CA GLU A 221 4.15 0.91 24.39
C GLU A 221 4.34 2.34 23.81
N PRO A 222 3.25 2.96 23.31
CA PRO A 222 3.25 4.39 23.05
C PRO A 222 2.22 5.12 23.92
N SER A 223 2.69 5.73 25.01
CA SER A 223 1.88 6.65 25.83
C SER A 223 2.48 8.06 26.00
N SER A 224 3.68 8.32 25.47
CA SER A 224 4.26 9.67 25.36
C SER A 224 4.91 9.91 23.98
N PHE A 225 4.08 10.02 22.95
CA PHE A 225 4.48 10.16 21.53
C PHE A 225 5.35 11.38 21.18
N LEU A 226 5.57 12.31 22.12
CA LEU A 226 6.25 13.57 21.85
C LEU A 226 7.64 13.65 22.50
N ASP A 227 7.93 12.92 23.57
CA ASP A 227 9.10 13.19 24.45
C ASP A 227 10.36 12.34 24.20
N ASP A 228 10.45 11.55 23.12
CA ASP A 228 11.62 10.69 22.89
C ASP A 228 12.36 11.01 21.57
N ASP A 229 13.61 11.48 21.68
CA ASP A 229 14.60 11.52 20.59
C ASP A 229 14.78 10.14 19.91
N LYS A 230 14.28 9.05 20.52
CA LYS A 230 14.30 7.66 20.01
C LYS A 230 13.63 7.48 18.65
N HIS A 231 12.76 8.40 18.22
CA HIS A 231 12.09 8.35 16.91
C HIS A 231 12.85 9.05 15.79
N PHE A 232 13.94 9.73 16.12
CA PHE A 232 15.01 10.04 15.19
C PHE A 232 15.98 8.87 15.32
N LEU A 233 16.00 7.95 14.36
CA LEU A 233 16.93 6.82 14.41
C LEU A 233 18.38 7.36 14.48
N SER A 234 19.28 6.66 15.17
CA SER A 234 20.70 7.06 15.21
C SER A 234 21.34 6.87 13.82
N GLN A 235 22.11 7.86 13.36
CA GLN A 235 22.91 7.75 12.13
C GLN A 235 24.03 6.72 12.30
N ASN A 236 24.61 6.64 13.50
CA ASN A 236 25.60 5.64 13.89
C ASN A 236 25.42 5.28 15.38
N PRO A 237 25.17 4.00 15.74
CA PRO A 237 24.86 3.57 17.10
C PRO A 237 25.97 3.87 18.14
N THR A 238 27.19 4.21 17.70
CA THR A 238 28.28 4.63 18.59
C THR A 238 28.35 6.13 18.83
N THR A 239 27.52 6.92 18.13
CA THR A 239 27.43 8.38 18.25
C THR A 239 26.01 8.77 18.66
N ASN A 240 25.85 9.72 19.58
CA ASN A 240 24.54 10.31 19.92
C ASN A 240 23.97 11.20 18.80
N GLU A 241 24.39 10.99 17.54
CA GLU A 241 23.90 11.70 16.37
C GLU A 241 22.64 11.01 15.84
N PHE A 242 21.51 11.70 15.95
CA PHE A 242 20.21 11.25 15.47
C PHE A 242 19.87 11.89 14.12
N TYR A 243 18.98 11.26 13.35
CA TYR A 243 18.45 11.86 12.11
C TYR A 243 17.87 13.26 12.37
N THR A 244 17.74 14.05 11.31
CA THR A 244 17.13 15.40 11.37
C THR A 244 15.59 15.39 11.29
N PHE A 245 14.99 14.21 11.08
CA PHE A 245 13.56 14.03 10.86
C PHE A 245 13.01 12.79 11.61
N GLN A 246 11.74 12.86 11.98
CA GLN A 246 11.01 11.80 12.70
C GLN A 246 10.57 10.65 11.78
N HIS A 247 10.28 9.47 12.34
CA HIS A 247 9.67 8.35 11.61
C HIS A 247 8.33 8.73 10.94
N PHE A 248 8.08 8.22 9.72
CA PHE A 248 6.91 8.58 8.89
C PHE A 248 5.59 8.47 9.65
N GLN A 249 5.33 7.32 10.29
CA GLN A 249 4.04 7.06 10.92
C GLN A 249 3.79 8.00 12.09
N VAL A 250 4.81 8.25 12.91
CA VAL A 250 4.68 9.11 14.09
C VAL A 250 4.34 10.53 13.67
N PHE A 251 5.04 11.05 12.65
CA PHE A 251 4.75 12.38 12.13
C PHE A 251 3.37 12.45 11.43
N TYR A 252 2.98 11.40 10.71
CA TYR A 252 1.65 11.29 10.12
C TYR A 252 0.54 11.29 11.18
N GLU A 253 0.69 10.48 12.24
CA GLU A 253 -0.27 10.39 13.35
C GLU A 253 -0.37 11.70 14.12
N PHE A 254 0.76 12.37 14.37
CA PHE A 254 0.78 13.72 14.93
C PHE A 254 -0.07 14.68 14.08
N LEU A 255 0.23 14.84 12.78
CA LEU A 255 -0.51 15.74 11.89
C LEU A 255 -1.99 15.35 11.74
N ASN A 256 -2.28 14.04 11.71
CA ASN A 256 -3.64 13.54 11.60
C ASN A 256 -4.42 13.71 12.93
N GLY A 257 -3.75 13.70 14.08
CA GLY A 257 -4.32 13.99 15.40
C GLY A 257 -4.64 15.47 15.63
N VAL A 258 -3.99 16.40 14.90
CA VAL A 258 -4.24 17.84 15.03
C VAL A 258 -5.70 18.20 14.71
N LYS A 259 -6.41 18.78 15.69
CA LYS A 259 -7.75 19.37 15.51
C LYS A 259 -7.63 20.71 14.77
N ILE A 260 -7.51 20.67 13.44
CA ILE A 260 -7.15 21.82 12.60
C ILE A 260 -8.04 23.06 12.81
N TYR A 261 -9.33 22.89 13.10
CA TYR A 261 -10.26 24.00 13.33
C TYR A 261 -9.90 24.91 14.53
N LYS A 262 -9.01 24.46 15.43
CA LYS A 262 -8.54 25.26 16.57
C LYS A 262 -7.45 26.27 16.19
N TYR A 263 -6.91 26.21 14.97
CA TYR A 263 -5.77 27.01 14.55
C TYR A 263 -6.15 28.00 13.46
N ASN A 264 -5.33 29.04 13.30
CA ASN A 264 -5.50 30.01 12.22
C ASN A 264 -5.39 29.34 10.83
N ILE A 265 -5.91 30.01 9.80
CA ILE A 265 -6.00 29.45 8.46
C ILE A 265 -4.64 29.06 7.86
N VAL A 266 -3.57 29.79 8.19
CA VAL A 266 -2.21 29.47 7.71
C VAL A 266 -1.72 28.17 8.34
N THR A 267 -1.85 28.00 9.66
CA THR A 267 -1.48 26.76 10.35
C THR A 267 -2.29 25.57 9.83
N GLN A 268 -3.60 25.74 9.59
CA GLN A 268 -4.41 24.71 8.93
C GLN A 268 -3.84 24.33 7.56
N GLY A 269 -3.54 25.34 6.74
CA GLY A 269 -2.92 25.15 5.44
C GLY A 269 -1.58 24.43 5.50
N ILE A 270 -0.72 24.74 6.48
CA ILE A 270 0.57 24.05 6.67
C ILE A 270 0.35 22.58 7.04
N VAL A 271 -0.59 22.25 7.93
CA VAL A 271 -0.90 20.85 8.27
C VAL A 271 -1.33 20.06 7.03
N ILE A 272 -2.22 20.61 6.21
CA ILE A 272 -2.64 20.00 4.95
C ILE A 272 -1.46 19.87 3.99
N LEU A 273 -0.64 20.91 3.83
CA LEU A 273 0.53 20.91 2.97
C LEU A 273 1.51 19.77 3.33
N LEU A 274 1.78 19.61 4.62
CA LEU A 274 2.64 18.57 5.15
C LEU A 274 2.06 17.17 4.92
N LEU A 275 0.76 16.96 5.20
CA LEU A 275 0.07 15.68 4.96
C LEU A 275 0.11 15.28 3.48
N ILE A 276 -0.11 16.22 2.56
CA ILE A 276 -0.06 15.95 1.11
C ILE A 276 1.37 15.60 0.70
N SER A 277 2.35 16.39 1.14
CA SER A 277 3.76 16.16 0.81
C SER A 277 4.25 14.81 1.32
N LEU A 278 3.94 14.49 2.59
CA LEU A 278 4.31 13.26 3.27
C LEU A 278 3.73 12.04 2.56
N THR A 279 2.45 12.06 2.19
CA THR A 279 1.78 10.88 1.59
C THR A 279 2.01 10.73 0.09
N ASN A 280 2.36 11.80 -0.63
CA ASN A 280 2.51 11.76 -2.09
C ASN A 280 3.96 11.93 -2.58
N GLY A 281 4.91 12.23 -1.70
CA GLY A 281 6.31 12.45 -2.08
C GLY A 281 6.47 13.63 -3.05
N ILE A 282 5.76 14.74 -2.77
CA ILE A 282 5.80 15.96 -3.58
C ILE A 282 6.41 17.08 -2.75
N ARG A 283 7.36 17.83 -3.33
CA ARG A 283 8.04 18.95 -2.64
C ARG A 283 7.02 19.98 -2.18
N LEU A 284 7.16 20.45 -0.94
CA LEU A 284 6.28 21.48 -0.36
C LEU A 284 6.19 22.71 -1.27
N SER A 285 7.32 23.17 -1.81
CA SER A 285 7.37 24.30 -2.73
C SER A 285 6.55 24.11 -4.01
N THR A 286 6.47 22.88 -4.52
CA THR A 286 5.68 22.55 -5.70
C THR A 286 4.20 22.59 -5.37
N LEU A 287 3.80 22.03 -4.22
CA LEU A 287 2.42 22.01 -3.74
C LEU A 287 1.85 23.40 -3.46
N LEU A 288 2.67 24.42 -3.23
CA LEU A 288 2.18 25.80 -3.13
C LEU A 288 1.42 26.28 -4.38
N ASN A 289 1.57 25.63 -5.54
CA ASN A 289 0.83 25.95 -6.77
C ASN A 289 -0.58 25.36 -6.82
N LEU A 290 -0.98 24.54 -5.85
CA LEU A 290 -2.29 23.90 -5.81
C LEU A 290 -3.39 24.97 -5.70
N ARG A 291 -4.44 24.82 -6.51
CA ARG A 291 -5.69 25.60 -6.47
C ARG A 291 -6.83 24.75 -5.96
N TRP A 292 -7.89 25.39 -5.47
CA TRP A 292 -9.06 24.64 -5.03
C TRP A 292 -9.73 23.89 -6.18
N SER A 293 -9.65 24.40 -7.41
CA SER A 293 -10.11 23.74 -8.62
C SER A 293 -9.31 22.48 -8.97
N ASP A 294 -8.11 22.26 -8.41
CA ASP A 294 -7.41 20.98 -8.54
C ASP A 294 -8.06 19.89 -7.67
N LEU A 295 -8.75 20.27 -6.59
CA LEU A 295 -9.30 19.37 -5.56
C LEU A 295 -10.82 19.20 -5.66
N PHE A 296 -11.53 20.24 -6.09
CA PHE A 296 -12.99 20.32 -6.05
C PHE A 296 -13.58 20.60 -7.44
N ASP A 297 -14.77 20.06 -7.65
CA ASP A 297 -15.70 20.45 -8.72
C ASP A 297 -16.88 21.20 -8.10
N ILE A 298 -17.43 22.16 -8.84
CA ILE A 298 -18.61 22.92 -8.43
C ILE A 298 -19.78 22.64 -9.36
N ASN A 299 -20.93 22.33 -8.77
CA ASN A 299 -22.20 22.23 -9.45
C ASN A 299 -23.07 23.42 -9.05
N GLN A 300 -23.30 24.33 -9.98
CA GLN A 300 -24.10 25.53 -9.76
C GLN A 300 -25.60 25.22 -9.69
N ASP A 301 -26.07 24.20 -10.40
CA ASP A 301 -27.50 23.83 -10.44
C ASP A 301 -27.96 23.24 -9.10
N THR A 302 -27.09 22.45 -8.47
CA THR A 302 -27.38 21.82 -7.17
C THR A 302 -26.79 22.57 -5.98
N PHE A 303 -26.16 23.72 -6.22
CA PHE A 303 -25.46 24.51 -5.21
C PHE A 303 -24.50 23.67 -4.34
N GLU A 304 -23.75 22.77 -4.99
CA GLU A 304 -22.92 21.77 -4.33
C GLU A 304 -21.47 21.84 -4.83
N ILE A 305 -20.52 21.65 -3.93
CA ILE A 305 -19.08 21.52 -4.20
C ILE A 305 -18.68 20.11 -3.82
N LYS A 306 -18.12 19.35 -4.76
CA LYS A 306 -17.70 17.96 -4.54
C LYS A 306 -16.21 17.83 -4.63
N LEU A 307 -15.64 17.04 -3.74
CA LEU A 307 -14.28 16.59 -3.91
C LEU A 307 -14.18 15.74 -5.18
N LYS A 308 -13.15 15.96 -5.99
CA LYS A 308 -12.90 15.17 -7.19
C LYS A 308 -12.65 13.70 -6.83
N LYS A 309 -13.29 12.79 -7.57
CA LYS A 309 -13.03 11.34 -7.45
C LYS A 309 -11.58 10.99 -7.76
N THR A 310 -10.99 11.69 -8.73
CA THR A 310 -9.58 11.55 -9.10
C THR A 310 -8.94 12.94 -9.05
N ILE A 311 -8.10 13.16 -8.06
CA ILE A 311 -7.38 14.43 -7.88
C ILE A 311 -6.06 14.33 -8.64
N THR A 312 -5.84 15.22 -9.60
CA THR A 312 -4.60 15.26 -10.38
C THR A 312 -3.90 16.59 -10.23
N PHE A 313 -2.59 16.57 -10.02
CA PHE A 313 -1.76 17.75 -9.86
C PHE A 313 -0.42 17.55 -10.58
N ASN A 314 -0.06 18.45 -11.50
CA ASN A 314 1.14 18.33 -12.34
C ASN A 314 1.25 16.96 -13.03
N LYS A 315 0.15 16.48 -13.64
CA LYS A 315 0.04 15.16 -14.30
C LYS A 315 0.28 13.96 -13.38
N LYS A 316 0.21 14.15 -12.06
CA LYS A 316 0.30 13.08 -11.06
C LYS A 316 -1.03 12.95 -10.35
N GLU A 317 -1.54 11.74 -10.25
CA GLU A 317 -2.65 11.44 -9.35
C GLU A 317 -2.19 11.62 -7.89
N LEU A 318 -3.01 12.29 -7.10
CA LEU A 318 -2.82 12.45 -5.66
C LEU A 318 -3.71 11.44 -4.94
N LEU A 319 -3.11 10.72 -4.00
CA LEU A 319 -3.80 9.72 -3.19
C LEU A 319 -3.96 10.25 -1.77
N PHE A 320 -5.15 10.05 -1.23
CA PHE A 320 -5.52 10.54 0.09
C PHE A 320 -6.21 9.45 0.90
N HIS A 321 -5.83 9.33 2.17
CA HIS A 321 -6.62 8.60 3.14
C HIS A 321 -7.87 9.40 3.50
N TYR A 322 -8.97 8.71 3.83
CA TYR A 322 -10.27 9.34 4.14
C TYR A 322 -10.16 10.43 5.23
N SER A 323 -9.33 10.21 6.26
CA SER A 323 -9.10 11.21 7.32
C SER A 323 -8.48 12.51 6.80
N VAL A 324 -7.61 12.43 5.78
CA VAL A 324 -6.99 13.60 5.14
C VAL A 324 -8.01 14.34 4.29
N LEU A 325 -8.87 13.63 3.56
CA LEU A 325 -9.96 14.23 2.78
C LEU A 325 -10.90 15.04 3.67
N LYS A 326 -11.29 14.46 4.82
CA LYS A 326 -12.12 15.17 5.81
C LYS A 326 -11.46 16.46 6.30
N LYS A 327 -10.14 16.45 6.54
CA LYS A 327 -9.39 17.66 6.92
C LYS A 327 -9.35 18.69 5.79
N ILE A 328 -9.22 18.25 4.54
CA ILE A 328 -9.26 19.15 3.37
C ILE A 328 -10.62 19.84 3.27
N LEU A 329 -11.73 19.12 3.49
CA LEU A 329 -13.09 19.70 3.50
C LEU A 329 -13.23 20.78 4.58
N PHE A 330 -12.83 20.49 5.82
CA PHE A 330 -12.85 21.48 6.91
C PHE A 330 -11.95 22.69 6.62
N TYR A 331 -10.77 22.46 6.06
CA TYR A 331 -9.86 23.54 5.69
C TYR A 331 -10.45 24.42 4.59
N PHE A 332 -11.11 23.81 3.59
CA PHE A 332 -11.81 24.54 2.53
C PHE A 332 -12.94 25.41 3.08
N GLU A 333 -13.82 24.85 3.91
CA GLU A 333 -14.90 25.59 4.57
C GLU A 333 -14.37 26.82 5.32
N ASN A 334 -13.32 26.63 6.13
CA ASN A 334 -12.68 27.71 6.88
C ASN A 334 -11.99 28.75 5.97
N ALA A 335 -11.35 28.30 4.89
CA ALA A 335 -10.70 29.19 3.92
C ALA A 335 -11.73 30.05 3.19
N MET A 336 -12.84 29.46 2.77
CA MET A 336 -13.93 30.18 2.12
C MET A 336 -14.54 31.23 3.05
N LYS A 337 -14.78 30.87 4.33
CA LYS A 337 -15.20 31.84 5.35
C LYS A 337 -14.18 32.97 5.52
N TYR A 338 -12.89 32.65 5.54
CA TYR A 338 -11.81 33.65 5.63
C TYR A 338 -11.80 34.62 4.44
N PHE A 339 -12.14 34.16 3.23
CA PHE A 339 -12.32 35.01 2.05
C PHE A 339 -13.68 35.74 1.99
N GLY A 340 -14.52 35.62 3.02
CA GLY A 340 -15.83 36.28 3.10
C GLY A 340 -17.01 35.45 2.58
N PHE A 341 -16.79 34.21 2.13
CA PHE A 341 -17.85 33.31 1.69
C PHE A 341 -18.46 32.54 2.88
N ASN A 342 -19.34 33.20 3.64
CA ASN A 342 -19.95 32.64 4.86
C ASN A 342 -21.01 31.54 4.62
N GLY A 343 -21.37 31.28 3.36
CA GLY A 343 -22.44 30.35 2.99
C GLY A 343 -21.98 28.92 2.68
N VAL A 344 -20.66 28.64 2.72
CA VAL A 344 -20.11 27.31 2.43
C VAL A 344 -20.16 26.45 3.68
N LYS A 345 -20.75 25.26 3.62
CA LYS A 345 -20.82 24.31 4.74
C LYS A 345 -20.69 22.88 4.27
N ILE A 346 -20.07 22.03 5.09
CA ILE A 346 -20.02 20.58 4.81
C ILE A 346 -21.45 20.02 4.84
N SER A 347 -21.84 19.31 3.78
CA SER A 347 -23.18 18.73 3.60
C SER A 347 -23.18 17.21 3.46
N GLY A 348 -22.01 16.60 3.18
CA GLY A 348 -21.85 15.16 3.01
C GLY A 348 -20.44 14.69 3.37
N GLU A 349 -20.14 13.43 3.09
CA GLU A 349 -18.81 12.85 3.34
C GLU A 349 -17.72 13.43 2.43
N ASP A 350 -18.10 13.80 1.21
CA ASP A 350 -17.23 14.32 0.16
C ASP A 350 -17.76 15.63 -0.48
N SER A 351 -18.79 16.24 0.13
CA SER A 351 -19.46 17.42 -0.42
C SER A 351 -19.72 18.55 0.57
N LEU A 352 -19.77 19.76 0.02
CA LEU A 352 -20.19 20.99 0.69
C LEU A 352 -21.33 21.65 -0.08
N SER A 353 -22.24 22.30 0.63
CA SER A 353 -23.27 23.16 0.03
C SER A 353 -22.89 24.63 0.12
N PHE A 354 -23.44 25.45 -0.78
CA PHE A 354 -23.33 26.92 -0.73
C PHE A 354 -24.70 27.58 -1.00
N GLN A 355 -24.92 28.80 -0.50
CA GLN A 355 -26.28 29.39 -0.49
C GLN A 355 -26.44 30.73 -1.23
N GLN A 356 -25.35 31.42 -1.61
CA GLN A 356 -25.44 32.81 -2.10
C GLN A 356 -24.52 33.13 -3.28
N GLN A 357 -23.20 33.03 -3.08
CA GLN A 357 -22.21 33.30 -4.11
C GLN A 357 -21.40 32.04 -4.38
N THR A 358 -21.24 31.71 -5.66
CA THR A 358 -20.38 30.64 -6.14
C THR A 358 -18.94 30.90 -5.67
N PRO A 359 -18.36 30.04 -4.81
CA PRO A 359 -17.01 30.24 -4.33
C PRO A 359 -15.99 30.17 -5.46
N ASN A 360 -14.97 31.03 -5.41
CA ASN A 360 -13.93 31.05 -6.43
C ASN A 360 -12.92 29.91 -6.19
N LEU A 361 -13.02 28.84 -6.98
CA LEU A 361 -12.11 27.70 -6.89
C LEU A 361 -10.72 27.98 -7.50
N GLU A 362 -10.52 29.08 -8.21
CA GLU A 362 -9.20 29.46 -8.75
C GLU A 362 -8.26 30.06 -7.70
N LEU A 363 -8.77 30.29 -6.49
CA LEU A 363 -7.95 30.76 -5.37
C LEU A 363 -6.90 29.71 -4.96
N PRO A 364 -5.71 30.15 -4.50
CA PRO A 364 -4.67 29.25 -4.03
C PRO A 364 -5.13 28.50 -2.77
N VAL A 365 -4.76 27.23 -2.66
CA VAL A 365 -5.05 26.40 -1.48
C VAL A 365 -4.27 26.90 -0.26
N PHE A 366 -2.99 27.23 -0.45
CA PHE A 366 -2.09 27.61 0.63
C PHE A 366 -1.90 29.12 0.63
N ILE A 367 -2.38 29.77 1.69
CA ILE A 367 -2.42 31.23 1.80
C ILE A 367 -1.66 31.74 3.01
N THR A 368 -1.37 33.03 2.99
CA THR A 368 -0.82 33.81 4.10
C THR A 368 -1.96 34.44 4.92
N ASN A 369 -1.64 35.05 6.06
CA ASN A 369 -2.60 35.81 6.87
C ASN A 369 -3.16 37.07 6.17
N ARG A 370 -2.72 37.37 4.95
CA ARG A 370 -3.27 38.45 4.11
C ARG A 370 -4.12 37.91 2.96
N GLY A 371 -4.44 36.61 2.95
CA GLY A 371 -5.14 35.94 1.84
C GLY A 371 -4.30 35.73 0.57
N ASN A 372 -3.09 36.29 0.51
CA ASN A 372 -2.18 36.05 -0.62
C ASN A 372 -1.64 34.64 -0.62
N ARG A 373 -1.32 34.12 -1.80
CA ARG A 373 -0.65 32.83 -1.97
C ARG A 373 0.62 32.73 -1.14
N LEU A 374 0.79 31.61 -0.43
CA LEU A 374 2.03 31.29 0.27
C LEU A 374 3.15 31.03 -0.76
N VAL A 375 4.29 31.69 -0.59
CA VAL A 375 5.44 31.61 -1.52
C VAL A 375 6.62 30.87 -0.89
N ARG A 376 7.53 30.37 -1.73
CA ARG A 376 8.71 29.59 -1.30
C ARG A 376 9.57 30.33 -0.27
N ASN A 377 9.78 31.65 -0.45
CA ASN A 377 10.65 32.45 0.41
C ASN A 377 10.11 32.57 1.85
N SER A 378 8.79 32.56 2.03
CA SER A 378 8.16 32.61 3.36
C SER A 378 7.86 31.23 3.94
N LEU A 379 7.89 30.18 3.11
CA LEU A 379 7.43 28.85 3.48
C LEU A 379 8.11 28.31 4.75
N ASN A 380 9.44 28.38 4.83
CA ASN A 380 10.17 27.82 5.98
C ASN A 380 9.77 28.52 7.28
N ARG A 381 9.65 29.86 7.25
CA ARG A 381 9.23 30.63 8.42
C ARG A 381 7.80 30.29 8.86
N GLU A 382 6.85 30.26 7.92
CA GLU A 382 5.46 29.92 8.24
C GLU A 382 5.32 28.47 8.71
N LEU A 383 6.11 27.55 8.15
CA LEU A 383 6.16 26.16 8.56
C LEU A 383 6.68 26.01 9.99
N LYS A 384 7.81 26.62 10.32
CA LYS A 384 8.37 26.60 11.69
C LYS A 384 7.40 27.24 12.68
N LYS A 385 6.80 28.37 12.32
CA LYS A 385 5.80 29.03 13.17
C LYS A 385 4.58 28.15 13.41
N ALA A 386 4.09 27.47 12.38
CA ALA A 386 2.96 26.56 12.49
C ALA A 386 3.32 25.34 13.35
N LEU A 387 4.45 24.66 13.11
CA LEU A 387 4.88 23.50 13.90
C LEU A 387 5.14 23.86 15.37
N ASN A 388 5.75 25.00 15.66
CA ASN A 388 5.89 25.52 17.03
C ASN A 388 4.52 25.74 17.69
N GLY A 389 3.58 26.34 16.95
CA GLY A 389 2.21 26.56 17.46
C GLY A 389 1.37 25.29 17.58
N LEU A 390 1.85 24.16 17.06
CA LEU A 390 1.26 22.82 17.23
C LEU A 390 1.98 22.02 18.31
N ASP A 391 2.90 22.65 19.05
CA ASP A 391 3.75 22.03 20.09
C ASP A 391 4.58 20.85 19.54
N PHE A 392 5.03 20.94 18.28
CA PHE A 392 5.96 19.97 17.72
C PHE A 392 7.37 20.19 18.30
N GLN A 393 7.84 19.25 19.13
CA GLN A 393 9.04 19.42 19.94
C GLN A 393 10.33 19.65 19.14
N HIS A 394 10.44 19.11 17.93
CA HIS A 394 11.65 19.18 17.10
C HIS A 394 11.48 20.09 15.89
N THR A 395 10.75 21.18 16.09
CA THR A 395 10.47 22.13 15.03
C THR A 395 11.75 22.70 14.45
N ASP A 396 12.78 22.95 15.25
CA ASP A 396 14.11 23.43 14.87
C ASP A 396 14.86 22.49 13.92
N LYS A 397 14.74 21.16 14.11
CA LYS A 397 15.35 20.13 13.25
C LYS A 397 14.62 19.94 11.91
N PHE A 398 13.32 20.28 11.84
CA PHE A 398 12.51 20.05 10.63
C PHE A 398 12.94 20.90 9.42
N ALA A 399 13.25 20.28 8.29
CA ALA A 399 13.61 20.95 7.04
C ALA A 399 12.49 20.86 5.99
N LEU A 400 12.60 21.65 4.91
CA LEU A 400 11.62 21.62 3.82
C LEU A 400 11.59 20.27 3.10
N GLU A 401 12.68 19.52 3.19
CA GLU A 401 12.88 18.20 2.61
C GLU A 401 12.41 17.06 3.53
N SER A 402 12.17 17.32 4.83
CA SER A 402 11.91 16.26 5.81
C SER A 402 10.76 15.33 5.43
N THR A 403 9.64 15.85 4.90
CA THR A 403 8.52 15.01 4.44
C THR A 403 8.89 14.08 3.28
N LEU A 404 9.79 14.49 2.40
CA LEU A 404 10.25 13.68 1.28
C LEU A 404 11.22 12.60 1.73
N ILE A 405 12.04 12.92 2.73
CA ILE A 405 12.94 11.94 3.34
C ILE A 405 12.11 10.87 4.05
N MET A 406 11.16 11.27 4.90
CA MET A 406 10.21 10.37 5.55
C MET A 406 9.46 9.50 4.54
N TYR A 407 8.94 10.10 3.46
CA TYR A 407 8.28 9.38 2.37
C TYR A 407 9.19 8.34 1.72
N GLY A 408 10.40 8.73 1.31
CA GLY A 408 11.32 7.84 0.62
C GLY A 408 11.78 6.67 1.49
N ARG A 409 12.06 6.93 2.77
CA ARG A 409 12.39 5.88 3.74
C ARG A 409 11.21 4.96 3.99
N ARG A 410 9.99 5.49 4.13
CA ARG A 410 8.79 4.67 4.29
C ARG A 410 8.57 3.75 3.08
N ILE A 411 8.79 4.25 1.86
CA ILE A 411 8.72 3.39 0.68
C ILE A 411 9.79 2.28 0.73
N ILE A 412 11.02 2.59 1.16
CA ILE A 412 12.08 1.59 1.32
C ILE A 412 11.74 0.59 2.44
N GLU A 413 11.19 1.03 3.56
CA GLU A 413 10.73 0.14 4.64
C GLU A 413 9.62 -0.80 4.19
N LEU A 414 8.70 -0.29 3.36
CA LEU A 414 7.53 -1.02 2.89
C LEU A 414 7.82 -1.93 1.70
N LYS A 415 8.75 -1.54 0.80
CA LYS A 415 9.06 -2.27 -0.46
C LYS A 415 10.43 -2.94 -0.46
N GLY A 416 11.32 -2.54 0.44
CA GLY A 416 12.70 -2.99 0.50
C GLY A 416 13.62 -2.25 -0.47
N ILE A 417 14.91 -2.48 -0.31
CA ILE A 417 15.97 -1.89 -1.13
C ILE A 417 16.20 -2.75 -2.37
N HIS A 418 15.36 -2.59 -3.39
CA HIS A 418 15.51 -3.32 -4.66
C HIS A 418 15.46 -2.39 -5.87
N ARG A 419 16.11 -2.82 -6.96
CA ARG A 419 16.36 -1.99 -8.15
C ARG A 419 15.11 -1.31 -8.73
N PRO A 420 13.95 -1.98 -8.87
CA PRO A 420 12.69 -1.33 -9.28
C PRO A 420 12.24 -0.19 -8.36
N THR A 421 12.17 -0.43 -7.04
CA THR A 421 11.80 0.58 -6.05
C THR A 421 12.76 1.76 -6.05
N LEU A 422 14.07 1.49 -6.08
CA LEU A 422 15.10 2.53 -6.15
C LEU A 422 14.99 3.34 -7.44
N ARG A 423 14.76 2.70 -8.59
CA ARG A 423 14.57 3.38 -9.87
C ARG A 423 13.36 4.33 -9.83
N LEU A 424 12.23 3.86 -9.29
CA LEU A 424 11.03 4.67 -9.17
C LEU A 424 11.20 5.82 -8.17
N LEU A 425 11.81 5.58 -7.01
CA LEU A 425 12.10 6.61 -6.02
C LEU A 425 13.04 7.68 -6.58
N LYS A 426 14.10 7.27 -7.29
CA LYS A 426 14.99 8.21 -8.00
C LYS A 426 14.22 9.07 -9.00
N LYS A 427 13.34 8.48 -9.81
CA LYS A 427 12.48 9.22 -10.75
C LYS A 427 11.52 10.17 -10.01
N ARG A 428 10.92 9.72 -8.90
CA ARG A 428 9.92 10.49 -8.13
C ARG A 428 10.55 11.69 -7.42
N LEU A 429 11.71 11.49 -6.78
CA LEU A 429 12.42 12.48 -5.98
C LEU A 429 13.46 13.28 -6.78
N ASN A 430 13.69 12.90 -8.05
CA ASN A 430 14.59 13.52 -9.01
C ASN A 430 16.09 13.37 -8.68
N PHE A 431 16.54 12.13 -8.44
CA PHE A 431 17.94 11.76 -8.24
C PHE A 431 18.48 10.91 -9.40
N ARG A 432 19.76 11.05 -9.73
CA ARG A 432 20.40 10.31 -10.84
C ARG A 432 20.93 8.97 -10.34
N THR A 433 21.66 8.99 -9.22
CA THR A 433 22.34 7.81 -8.68
C THR A 433 21.64 7.27 -7.43
N THR A 434 21.85 5.99 -7.12
CA THR A 434 21.35 5.40 -5.85
C THR A 434 22.09 5.99 -4.66
N LEU A 435 23.37 6.33 -4.84
CA LEU A 435 24.20 7.00 -3.84
C LEU A 435 23.60 8.35 -3.42
N GLU A 436 23.27 9.21 -4.40
CA GLU A 436 22.58 10.48 -4.13
C GLU A 436 21.26 10.27 -3.38
N LEU A 437 20.48 9.26 -3.78
CA LEU A 437 19.22 8.93 -3.12
C LEU A 437 19.46 8.51 -1.66
N PHE A 438 20.44 7.65 -1.39
CA PHE A 438 20.73 7.17 -0.03
C PHE A 438 21.28 8.28 0.86
N LYS A 439 22.19 9.11 0.34
CA LYS A 439 22.65 10.31 1.05
C LYS A 439 21.49 11.23 1.40
N PHE A 440 20.59 11.50 0.44
CA PHE A 440 19.41 12.32 0.69
C PHE A 440 18.45 11.70 1.71
N LEU A 441 18.24 10.38 1.64
CA LEU A 441 17.37 9.67 2.58
C LEU A 441 18.04 9.40 3.93
N GLU A 442 19.30 9.83 4.09
CA GLU A 442 20.16 9.55 5.23
C GLU A 442 20.20 8.03 5.55
N ILE A 443 20.34 7.20 4.52
CA ILE A 443 20.52 5.75 4.65
C ILE A 443 22.01 5.46 4.55
N ASP A 444 22.58 4.89 5.60
CA ASP A 444 24.02 4.57 5.68
C ASP A 444 24.49 3.71 4.49
N GLU A 445 25.55 4.15 3.82
CA GLU A 445 26.10 3.51 2.62
C GLU A 445 26.68 2.11 2.91
N GLN A 446 27.12 1.85 4.15
CA GLN A 446 27.61 0.52 4.56
C GLN A 446 26.49 -0.53 4.56
N LYS A 447 25.23 -0.15 4.84
CA LYS A 447 24.06 -1.03 4.62
C LYS A 447 23.82 -1.36 3.14
N GLY A 448 24.46 -0.64 2.22
CA GLY A 448 24.43 -0.90 0.78
C GLY A 448 25.66 -1.61 0.21
N ASN A 449 26.78 -1.67 0.95
CA ASN A 449 28.07 -2.17 0.46
C ASN A 449 28.64 -3.36 1.25
N ASP A 450 28.26 -3.56 2.51
CA ASP A 450 28.75 -4.72 3.27
C ASP A 450 28.03 -5.99 2.84
N GLY A 451 28.80 -7.02 2.49
CA GLY A 451 28.34 -8.35 2.03
C GLY A 451 27.39 -9.10 2.98
N GLN A 452 26.95 -8.50 4.09
CA GLN A 452 25.65 -8.75 4.69
C GLN A 452 24.60 -7.85 4.03
N ILE A 453 24.36 -8.09 2.75
CA ILE A 453 23.17 -7.60 2.08
C ILE A 453 22.00 -7.97 3.00
N MET A 454 21.31 -6.97 3.56
CA MET A 454 19.94 -7.11 4.04
C MET A 454 19.19 -7.78 2.90
N LYS A 455 19.00 -9.11 3.00
CA LYS A 455 18.82 -10.01 1.87
C LYS A 455 18.09 -9.29 0.74
N GLU A 456 18.80 -9.01 -0.36
CA GLU A 456 18.13 -8.95 -1.67
C GLU A 456 17.16 -10.11 -1.60
N PHE A 457 15.87 -9.80 -1.63
CA PHE A 457 14.83 -10.82 -1.55
C PHE A 457 15.30 -12.00 -2.38
N GLU A 458 15.51 -13.16 -1.73
CA GLU A 458 16.17 -14.29 -2.37
C GLU A 458 15.38 -14.74 -3.60
N SER A 459 14.11 -14.33 -3.68
CA SER A 459 13.21 -14.59 -4.78
C SER A 459 12.17 -13.50 -5.04
N VAL A 460 11.58 -13.56 -6.23
CA VAL A 460 10.37 -12.82 -6.63
C VAL A 460 9.20 -13.02 -5.65
N HIS A 461 9.12 -14.17 -4.98
CA HIS A 461 8.04 -14.48 -4.04
C HIS A 461 8.10 -13.65 -2.76
N ASP A 462 9.29 -13.21 -2.36
CA ASP A 462 9.39 -12.37 -1.17
C ASP A 462 8.95 -10.93 -1.47
N HIS A 463 9.20 -10.46 -2.70
CA HIS A 463 8.80 -9.14 -3.15
C HIS A 463 7.28 -8.95 -3.16
N ILE A 464 6.51 -9.95 -3.63
CA ILE A 464 5.06 -9.81 -3.80
C ILE A 464 4.28 -9.70 -2.47
N LEU A 465 4.85 -10.25 -1.39
CA LEU A 465 4.33 -10.27 -0.03
C LEU A 465 4.94 -9.18 0.86
N TYR A 466 5.91 -8.43 0.34
CA TYR A 466 6.53 -7.33 1.04
C TYR A 466 5.67 -6.06 0.91
N ASN A 467 4.64 -6.03 1.74
CA ASN A 467 4.05 -4.82 2.31
C ASN A 467 4.17 -5.04 3.82
N LYS A 468 5.15 -4.42 4.50
CA LYS A 468 5.20 -4.50 5.96
C LYS A 468 3.85 -4.20 6.57
#